data_AF-A0A0T5NW41-F1
#
_entry.id   AF-A0A0T5NW41-F1
#
_cell.length_a   1.000
_cell.length_b   1.000
_cell.length_c   1.000
_cell.angle_alpha   90.00
_cell.angle_beta   90.00
_cell.angle_gamma   90.00
#
_symmetry.space_group_name_H-M   'P 1'
#
loop_
_entity.id
_entity.type
_entity.pdbx_description
1 polymer ?
#
loop_
_entity_poly.entity_id
_entity_poly.type
_entity_poly.pdbx_seq_one_letter_code
_entity_poly.pdbx_strand_id
1 'polypeptide(L)'
;MDRLSLYLTLLSGSFITGAIVIAGFSLGYYSVWTVAIGAVAGFLLAWPTSYMISQRIKRQDPEWSPEADPRDQGVIPRPDAPEV
;
A
#
# COMPACT_ATOMS: atom_id res chain seq x y z
N MET A 1 -7.13 -7.68 7.47
CA MET A 1 -6.19 -7.52 6.34
C MET A 1 -6.48 -8.66 5.39
N ASP A 2 -6.94 -8.34 4.19
CA ASP A 2 -7.26 -9.35 3.19
C ASP A 2 -5.97 -9.95 2.64
N ARG A 3 -5.98 -11.23 2.26
CA ARG A 3 -4.81 -11.93 1.72
C ARG A 3 -4.16 -11.17 0.56
N LEU A 4 -4.97 -10.53 -0.27
CA LEU A 4 -4.54 -9.69 -1.38
C LEU A 4 -3.71 -8.47 -0.93
N SER A 5 -4.13 -7.81 0.16
CA SER A 5 -3.43 -6.64 0.71
C SER A 5 -2.02 -6.97 1.22
N LEU A 6 -1.77 -8.22 1.63
CA LEU A 6 -0.47 -8.67 2.13
C LEU A 6 0.55 -8.88 0.99
N TYR A 7 0.09 -9.29 -0.20
CA TYR A 7 0.94 -9.32 -1.39
C TYR A 7 1.18 -7.91 -1.94
N LEU A 8 0.15 -7.06 -1.91
CA LEU A 8 0.24 -5.68 -2.37
C LEU A 8 1.14 -4.80 -1.50
N THR A 9 1.32 -5.08 -0.19
CA THR A 9 2.23 -4.30 0.67
C THR A 9 3.68 -4.46 0.27
N LEU A 10 4.13 -5.68 -0.04
CA LEU A 10 5.48 -5.94 -0.53
C LEU A 10 5.74 -5.26 -1.87
N LEU A 11 4.78 -5.34 -2.80
CA LEU A 11 4.88 -4.70 -4.11
C LEU A 11 4.87 -3.17 -3.99
N SER A 12 3.94 -2.62 -3.21
CA SER A 12 3.79 -1.18 -3.02
C SER A 12 5.00 -0.59 -2.29
N GLY A 13 5.49 -1.25 -1.24
CA GLY A 13 6.66 -0.80 -0.49
C GLY A 13 7.92 -0.75 -1.35
N SER A 14 8.20 -1.83 -2.09
CA SER A 14 9.37 -1.89 -2.99
C SER A 14 9.28 -0.86 -4.12
N PHE A 15 8.09 -0.70 -4.71
CA PHE A 15 7.85 0.31 -5.74
C PHE A 15 8.05 1.73 -5.23
N ILE A 16 7.44 2.09 -4.09
CA ILE A 16 7.54 3.43 -3.50
C ILE A 16 8.98 3.74 -3.10
N THR A 17 9.67 2.81 -2.44
CA THR A 17 11.09 2.98 -2.09
C THR A 17 11.94 3.19 -3.35
N GLY A 18 11.76 2.36 -4.37
CA GLY A 18 12.50 2.49 -5.63
C GLY A 18 12.24 3.84 -6.31
N ALA A 19 10.97 4.27 -6.38
CA ALA A 19 10.59 5.55 -6.98
C ALA A 19 11.23 6.74 -6.27
N ILE A 20 11.24 6.76 -4.93
CA ILE A 20 11.84 7.84 -4.14
C ILE A 20 13.36 7.88 -4.36
N VAL A 21 14.04 6.72 -4.35
CA VAL A 21 15.49 6.65 -4.55
C VAL A 21 15.88 7.08 -5.95
N ILE A 22 15.17 6.59 -6.98
CA ILE A 22 15.40 6.99 -8.38
C ILE A 22 15.21 8.49 -8.53
N ALA A 23 14.10 9.04 -8.02
CA ALA A 23 13.85 10.48 -8.08
C ALA A 23 14.93 11.29 -7.35
N GLY A 24 15.37 10.84 -6.17
CA GLY A 24 16.46 11.47 -5.42
C GLY A 24 17.77 11.48 -6.20
N PHE A 25 18.13 10.37 -6.84
CA PHE A 25 19.33 10.28 -7.68
C PHE A 25 19.21 11.13 -8.95
N SER A 26 18.04 11.17 -9.59
CA SER A 26 17.78 12.04 -10.74
C SER A 26 17.92 13.51 -10.41
N LEU A 27 17.64 13.91 -9.17
CA LEU A 27 17.83 15.28 -8.66
C LEU A 27 19.28 15.58 -8.22
N GLY A 28 20.19 14.60 -8.32
CA GLY A 28 21.60 14.74 -7.97
C GLY A 28 21.93 14.38 -6.51
N TYR A 29 20.97 13.88 -5.73
CA TYR A 29 21.19 13.50 -4.33
C TYR A 29 21.80 12.10 -4.20
N TYR A 30 23.08 11.97 -4.51
CA TYR A 30 23.85 10.73 -4.38
C TYR A 30 24.37 10.56 -2.96
N SER A 31 23.49 10.17 -2.04
CA SER A 31 23.86 9.93 -0.63
C SER A 31 23.22 8.65 -0.10
N VAL A 32 23.90 8.02 0.86
CA VAL A 32 23.34 6.91 1.66
C VAL A 32 22.05 7.36 2.36
N TRP A 33 21.94 8.65 2.71
CA TRP A 33 20.73 9.21 3.31
C TRP A 33 19.52 9.19 2.37
N THR A 34 19.71 9.41 1.07
CA THR A 34 18.64 9.31 0.08
C THR A 34 18.02 7.92 0.06
N VAL A 35 18.87 6.89 0.16
CA VAL A 35 18.44 5.49 0.22
C VAL A 35 17.73 5.19 1.54
N ALA A 36 18.30 5.63 2.67
CA ALA A 36 17.70 5.42 3.99
C ALA A 36 16.31 6.07 4.11
N ILE A 37 16.17 7.31 3.64
CA ILE A 37 14.89 8.03 3.64
C ILE A 37 13.88 7.33 2.73
N GLY A 38 14.30 6.89 1.53
CA GLY A 38 13.42 6.14 0.62
C GLY A 38 12.96 4.80 1.20
N ALA A 39 13.82 4.10 1.92
CA ALA A 39 13.47 2.85 2.61
C ALA A 39 12.47 3.07 3.74
N VAL A 40 12.72 4.06 4.61
CA VAL A 40 11.81 4.39 5.72
C VAL A 40 10.46 4.88 5.18
N ALA A 41 10.47 5.78 4.20
CA ALA A 41 9.25 6.30 3.60
C ALA A 41 8.44 5.19 2.91
N GLY A 42 9.08 4.33 2.12
CA GLY A 42 8.40 3.22 1.46
C GLY A 42 7.85 2.18 2.44
N PHE A 43 8.55 1.89 3.54
CA PHE A 43 8.04 1.01 4.59
C PHE A 43 6.80 1.58 5.29
N LEU A 44 6.85 2.88 5.66
CA LEU A 44 5.72 3.56 6.30
C LEU A 44 4.50 3.67 5.37
N LEU A 45 4.73 3.85 4.06
CA LEU A 45 3.67 3.99 3.07
C LEU A 45 3.17 2.66 2.50
N ALA A 46 3.92 1.57 2.66
CA ALA A 46 3.56 0.26 2.12
C ALA A 46 2.16 -0.20 2.53
N TRP A 47 1.87 -0.14 3.84
CA TRP A 47 0.56 -0.52 4.39
C TRP A 47 -0.58 0.34 3.85
N PRO A 48 -0.59 1.68 4.04
CA PRO A 48 -1.72 2.51 3.62
C PRO A 48 -1.94 2.45 2.11
N THR A 49 -0.87 2.44 1.31
CA THR A 49 -1.00 2.34 -0.15
C THR A 49 -1.60 1.00 -0.58
N SER A 50 -1.12 -0.10 -0.02
CA SER A 50 -1.66 -1.43 -0.32
C SER A 50 -3.14 -1.54 0.01
N TYR A 51 -3.54 -1.04 1.18
CA TYR A 51 -4.93 -1.06 1.60
C TYR A 51 -5.83 -0.25 0.66
N MET A 52 -5.41 0.97 0.30
CA MET A 52 -6.16 1.81 -0.64
C MET A 52 -6.29 1.16 -2.02
N ILE A 53 -5.24 0.50 -2.51
CA ILE A 53 -5.26 -0.21 -3.80
C ILE A 53 -6.19 -1.42 -3.72
N SER A 54 -6.10 -2.23 -2.66
CA SER A 54 -6.99 -3.37 -2.43
C SER A 54 -8.47 -2.95 -2.45
N GLN A 55 -8.80 -1.89 -1.71
CA GLN A 55 -10.17 -1.37 -1.67
C GLN A 55 -10.64 -0.79 -3.01
N ARG A 56 -9.72 -0.20 -3.80
CA ARG A 56 -10.04 0.25 -5.17
C ARG A 56 -10.33 -0.92 -6.10
N ILE A 57 -9.50 -1.96 -6.09
CA ILE A 57 -9.66 -3.15 -6.93
C ILE A 57 -11.03 -3.79 -6.63
N LYS A 58 -11.34 -3.99 -5.34
CA LYS A 58 -12.60 -4.59 -4.91
C LYS A 58 -13.84 -3.76 -5.25
N ARG A 59 -13.73 -2.42 -5.23
CA ARG A 59 -14.81 -1.53 -5.70
C ARG A 59 -15.05 -1.57 -7.21
N GLN A 60 -14.04 -1.94 -7.99
CA GLN A 60 -14.09 -1.95 -9.45
C GLN A 60 -14.45 -3.32 -10.02
N ASP A 61 -14.42 -4.37 -9.20
CA ASP A 61 -14.72 -5.73 -9.60
C ASP A 61 -16.25 -5.97 -9.64
N PRO A 62 -16.85 -6.23 -10.82
CA PRO A 62 -18.29 -6.43 -10.97
C PRO A 62 -18.78 -7.77 -10.41
N GLU A 63 -17.89 -8.77 -10.31
CA GLU A 63 -18.19 -10.11 -9.79
C GLU A 63 -17.92 -10.22 -8.28
N TRP A 64 -17.40 -9.16 -7.67
CA TRP A 64 -17.16 -9.09 -6.24
C TRP A 64 -18.48 -8.96 -5.48
N SER A 65 -18.86 -10.01 -4.76
CA SER A 65 -20.01 -10.05 -3.84
C SER A 65 -19.53 -10.14 -2.40
N PRO A 66 -19.19 -9.01 -1.76
CA PRO A 66 -18.66 -9.04 -0.41
C PRO A 66 -19.77 -9.40 0.59
N GLU A 67 -19.43 -10.21 1.59
CA GLU A 67 -20.33 -10.59 2.69
C GLU A 67 -20.61 -9.40 3.65
N ALA A 68 -19.84 -8.31 3.55
CA ALA A 68 -20.01 -7.07 4.30
C ALA A 68 -19.86 -5.82 3.38
N ASP A 69 -20.56 -4.72 3.68
CA ASP A 69 -20.47 -3.49 2.86
C ASP A 69 -19.09 -2.80 3.09
N PRO A 70 -18.32 -2.49 2.03
CA PRO A 70 -17.07 -1.74 2.12
C PRO A 70 -17.20 -0.34 2.78
N ARG A 71 -18.43 0.18 2.95
CA ARG A 71 -18.74 1.44 3.64
C ARG A 71 -18.80 1.32 5.17
N ASP A 72 -18.98 0.11 5.70
CA ASP A 72 -19.01 -0.15 7.15
C ASP A 72 -17.62 -0.33 7.77
N GLN A 73 -16.57 -0.42 6.94
CA GLN A 73 -15.19 -0.46 7.41
C GLN A 73 -14.59 0.95 7.48
N GLY A 74 -14.20 1.35 8.70
CA GLY A 74 -13.49 2.60 8.94
C GLY A 74 -12.11 2.64 8.28
N VAL A 75 -11.49 3.84 8.26
CA VAL A 75 -10.14 4.10 7.67
C VAL A 75 -9.06 3.15 8.21
N ILE A 76 -9.26 2.61 9.42
CA ILE A 76 -8.40 1.59 10.02
C ILE A 76 -9.17 0.25 9.99
N PRO A 77 -8.66 -0.77 9.27
CA PRO A 77 -9.28 -2.09 9.22
C PRO A 77 -9.34 -2.70 10.61
N ARG A 78 -10.53 -3.15 11.04
CA ARG A 78 -10.67 -3.90 12.29
C ARG A 78 -10.10 -5.30 12.08
N PRO A 79 -9.22 -5.80 12.97
CA PRO A 79 -8.64 -7.14 12.85
C PRO A 79 -9.69 -8.26 12.72
N ASP A 80 -10.83 -8.08 13.38
CA ASP A 80 -11.90 -9.09 13.50
C ASP A 80 -13.09 -8.84 12.54
N ALA A 81 -12.95 -7.91 11.58
CA ALA A 81 -14.01 -7.67 10.60
C ALA A 81 -14.00 -8.71 9.46
N PRO A 82 -15.17 -9.09 8.92
CA PRO A 82 -15.28 -9.93 7.73
C PRO A 82 -14.44 -9.38 6.57
N GLU A 83 -13.85 -10.25 5.74
CA GLU A 83 -13.14 -9.84 4.52
C GLU A 83 -14.15 -9.11 3.60
N VAL A 84 -13.85 -7.85 3.24
CA VAL A 84 -14.62 -6.99 2.31
C VAL A 84 -13.90 -6.81 1.02
#